data_AF-A0A959ESE3-F1
#
_entry.id   AF-A0A959ESE3-F1
#
_cell.length_a   1.000
_cell.length_b   1.000
_cell.length_c   1.000
_cell.angle_alpha   90.00
_cell.angle_beta   90.00
_cell.angle_gamma   90.00
#
_symmetry.space_group_name_H-M   'P 1'
#
loop_
_entity.id
_entity.type
_entity.pdbx_description
1 polymer ?
#
loop_
_entity_poly.entity_id
_entity_poly.type
_entity_poly.pdbx_seq_one_letter_code
_entity_poly.pdbx_strand_id
1 'polypeptide(L)' 'MKRIGYLLTASFLLLPLLTIGYLSVTTQWTFPKLWQGPFTMQYWSGLFQSGNALAASLALSLGVSITIAGSAT' A
#
# COMPACT_ATOMS: atom_id res chain seq x y z
N MET A 1 -25.93 -13.39 -13.78
CA MET A 1 -25.46 -12.03 -14.15
C MET A 1 -24.98 -11.21 -12.94
N LYS A 2 -25.79 -11.00 -11.89
CA LYS A 2 -25.39 -10.21 -10.70
C LYS A 2 -24.10 -10.70 -10.02
N ARG A 3 -23.92 -12.01 -9.85
CA ARG A 3 -22.70 -12.62 -9.28
C ARG A 3 -21.42 -12.29 -10.08
N ILE A 4 -21.51 -12.34 -11.41
CA ILE A 4 -20.38 -11.99 -12.30
C ILE A 4 -20.07 -10.50 -12.18
N GLY A 5 -21.10 -9.65 -12.09
CA GLY A 5 -20.92 -8.22 -11.84
C GLY A 5 -20.12 -7.96 -10.56
N TYR A 6 -20.51 -8.58 -9.43
CA TYR A 6 -19.76 -8.43 -8.18
C TYR A 6 -18.32 -8.93 -8.26
N LEU A 7 -18.10 -10.08 -8.91
CA LEU A 7 -16.75 -10.62 -9.08
C LEU A 7 -15.88 -9.68 -9.91
N LEU A 8 -16.41 -9.14 -11.02
CA LEU A 8 -15.68 -8.18 -11.84
C LEU A 8 -15.37 -6.90 -11.07
N THR A 9 -16.36 -6.31 -10.38
CA THR A 9 -16.13 -5.12 -9.55
C THR A 9 -15.08 -5.38 -8.47
N ALA A 10 -15.17 -6.52 -7.78
CA ALA A 10 -14.18 -6.91 -6.78
C ALA A 10 -12.79 -7.07 -7.41
N SER A 11 -12.67 -7.72 -8.56
CA SER A 11 -11.40 -7.85 -9.29
C SER A 11 -10.83 -6.48 -9.66
N PHE A 12 -11.63 -5.56 -10.21
CA PHE A 12 -11.17 -4.22 -10.58
C PHE A 12 -10.70 -3.39 -9.39
N LEU A 13 -11.30 -3.57 -8.21
CA LEU A 13 -10.89 -2.88 -6.99
C LEU A 13 -9.66 -3.53 -6.33
N LEU A 14 -9.60 -4.86 -6.31
CA LEU A 14 -8.56 -5.60 -5.60
C LEU A 14 -7.26 -5.68 -6.40
N LEU A 15 -7.31 -5.86 -7.71
CA LEU A 15 -6.11 -6.04 -8.55
C LEU A 15 -5.11 -4.86 -8.44
N PRO A 16 -5.50 -3.58 -8.50
CA PRO A 16 -4.56 -2.48 -8.29
C PRO A 16 -3.99 -2.46 -6.85
N LEU A 17 -4.81 -2.75 -5.84
CA LEU A 17 -4.34 -2.81 -4.44
C LEU A 17 -3.33 -3.94 -4.22
N LEU A 18 -3.61 -5.12 -4.77
CA LEU A 18 -2.70 -6.27 -4.75
C LEU A 18 -1.41 -5.96 -5.51
N THR A 19 -1.49 -5.23 -6.63
CA THR A 19 -0.32 -4.81 -7.40
C THR A 19 0.55 -3.85 -6.61
N ILE A 20 -0.03 -2.83 -5.96
CA ILE A 20 0.71 -1.91 -5.09
C ILE A 20 1.36 -2.67 -3.92
N GLY A 21 0.62 -3.58 -3.28
CA GLY A 21 1.14 -4.44 -2.23
C GLY A 21 2.33 -5.28 -2.70
N TYR A 22 2.21 -5.91 -3.87
CA TYR A 22 3.28 -6.69 -4.49
C TYR A 22 4.51 -5.83 -4.83
N LEU A 23 4.32 -4.65 -5.41
CA LEU A 23 5.41 -3.73 -5.74
C LEU A 23 6.11 -3.18 -4.50
N SER A 24 5.41 -3.06 -3.37
CA SER A 24 6.02 -2.63 -2.11
C SER A 24 7.07 -3.61 -1.56
N VAL A 25 7.00 -4.88 -1.99
CA VAL A 25 7.87 -5.96 -1.52
C VAL A 25 8.69 -6.62 -2.63
N THR A 26 8.76 -6.02 -3.82
CA THR A 26 9.54 -6.55 -4.93
C THR A 26 10.37 -5.47 -5.60
N THR A 27 11.58 -5.81 -6.05
CA THR A 27 12.45 -4.90 -6.81
C THR A 27 12.52 -5.30 -8.27
N GLN A 28 13.09 -4.40 -9.10
CA GLN A 28 13.36 -4.65 -10.52
C GLN A 28 12.11 -5.08 -11.31
N TRP A 29 10.94 -4.57 -10.92
CA TRP A 29 9.72 -4.82 -11.66
C TRP A 29 9.83 -4.24 -13.08
N THR A 30 9.42 -5.02 -14.08
CA THR A 30 9.48 -4.64 -15.49
C THR A 30 8.23 -5.10 -16.23
N PHE A 31 7.64 -4.19 -17.00
CA PHE A 31 6.54 -4.52 -17.90
C PHE A 31 7.03 -5.42 -19.04
N PRO A 32 6.26 -6.42 -19.52
CA PRO A 32 4.86 -6.74 -19.20
C PRO A 32 4.67 -7.75 -18.05
N LYS A 33 5.72 -8.08 -17.30
CA LYS A 33 5.66 -9.13 -16.27
C LYS A 33 5.07 -8.57 -14.97
N LEU A 34 3.81 -8.91 -14.69
CA LEU A 34 3.13 -8.40 -13.49
C LEU A 34 3.76 -8.90 -12.19
N TRP A 35 4.05 -10.20 -12.06
CA TRP A 35 4.53 -10.82 -10.81
C TRP A 35 5.72 -11.77 -11.00
N GLN A 36 6.90 -11.22 -11.36
CA GLN A 36 8.12 -12.02 -11.59
C GLN A 36 9.40 -11.37 -11.03
N GLY A 37 9.27 -10.50 -10.02
CA GLY A 37 10.39 -9.79 -9.39
C GLY A 37 10.88 -10.52 -8.14
N PRO A 38 12.17 -10.37 -7.78
CA PRO A 38 12.68 -10.87 -6.51
C PRO A 38 12.01 -10.15 -5.33
N PHE A 39 11.67 -10.92 -4.29
CA PHE A 39 11.13 -10.40 -3.05
C PHE A 39 12.20 -9.65 -2.25
N THR A 40 11.82 -8.52 -1.65
CA THR A 40 12.70 -7.69 -0.84
C THR A 40 11.91 -6.84 0.17
N MET A 41 12.53 -6.53 1.30
CA MET A 41 12.01 -5.59 2.31
C MET A 41 12.72 -4.23 2.28
N GLN A 42 13.49 -3.96 1.24
CA GLN A 42 14.29 -2.74 1.12
C GLN A 42 13.45 -1.47 1.27
N TYR A 43 12.29 -1.37 0.61
CA TYR A 43 11.46 -0.18 0.69
C TYR A 43 10.84 0.03 2.07
N TRP A 44 10.51 -1.05 2.78
CA TRP A 44 10.01 -1.01 4.15
C TRP A 44 11.10 -0.61 5.14
N SER A 45 12.35 -1.02 4.92
CA SER A 45 13.47 -0.56 5.74
C SER A 45 13.67 0.96 5.66
N GLY A 46 13.33 1.56 4.51
CA GLY A 46 13.33 3.01 4.31
C GLY A 46 12.27 3.76 5.14
N LEU A 47 11.28 3.10 5.72
CA LEU A 47 10.34 3.77 6.64
C LEU A 47 11.05 4.23 7.92
N PHE A 48 12.00 3.43 8.40
CA PHE A 48 12.68 3.62 9.69
C PHE A 48 14.15 4.06 9.56
N GLN A 49 14.65 4.20 8.34
CA GLN A 49 16.03 4.61 8.11
C GLN A 49 16.26 6.07 8.56
N SER A 50 17.36 6.30 9.26
CA SER A 50 17.75 7.61 9.76
C SER A 50 18.07 8.55 8.59
N GLY A 51 17.33 9.65 8.47
CA GLY A 51 17.42 10.61 7.35
C GLY A 51 16.11 10.79 6.59
N ASN A 52 15.13 9.94 6.86
CA ASN A 52 13.86 9.88 6.14
C ASN A 52 12.75 10.42 7.06
N ALA A 53 11.97 11.40 6.63
CA ALA A 53 10.88 11.96 7.44
C ALA A 53 9.60 11.09 7.44
N LEU A 54 9.60 9.92 6.80
CA LEU A 54 8.41 9.11 6.54
C LEU A 54 7.73 8.61 7.82
N ALA A 55 8.48 8.03 8.76
CA ALA A 55 7.92 7.58 10.03
C ALA A 55 7.32 8.74 10.85
N ALA A 56 7.99 9.90 10.86
CA ALA A 56 7.50 11.09 11.54
C ALA A 56 6.21 11.62 10.90
N SER A 57 6.15 11.69 9.57
CA SER A 57 4.93 12.07 8.84
C SER A 57 3.79 11.10 9.10
N LEU A 58 4.04 9.79 9.10
CA LEU A 58 3.03 8.78 9.44
C LEU A 58 2.48 8.98 10.86
N ALA A 59 3.37 9.16 11.84
CA ALA A 59 2.97 9.41 13.22
C ALA A 59 2.13 10.68 13.36
N LEU A 60 2.50 11.75 12.65
CA LEU A 60 1.75 13.00 12.63
C LEU A 60 0.36 12.82 12.00
N SER A 61 0.27 12.15 10.85
CA SER A 61 -1.01 11.87 10.19
C SER A 61 -1.94 11.02 11.08
N LEU A 62 -1.40 10.01 11.76
CA LEU A 62 -2.17 9.20 12.72
C LEU A 62 -2.62 10.05 13.90
N GLY A 63 -1.74 10.86 14.49
CA GLY A 63 -2.07 11.74 15.62
C GLY A 63 -3.16 12.75 15.29
N VAL A 64 -3.09 13.38 14.11
CA VAL A 64 -4.15 14.29 13.62
C VAL A 64 -5.46 13.53 13.44
N SER A 65 -5.43 12.38 12.79
CA SER A 65 -6.63 11.57 12.53
C SER A 65 -7.31 11.14 13.83
N ILE A 66 -6.54 10.69 14.83
CA ILE A 66 -7.04 10.30 16.16
C ILE A 66 -7.63 11.50 16.89
N THR A 67 -6.96 12.65 16.87
CA THR A 67 -7.46 13.89 17.50
C THR A 67 -8.82 14.29 16.92
N ILE A 68 -8.93 14.30 15.59
CA ILE A 68 -10.18 14.63 14.91
C ILE A 68 -11.28 13.62 15.29
N ALA A 69 -10.98 12.32 15.17
CA ALA A 69 -11.93 11.27 15.50
C ALA A 69 -12.42 11.34 16.95
N GLY A 70 -11.53 11.66 17.91
CA GLY A 70 -11.87 11.81 19.32
C GLY A 70 -12.66 13.08 19.64
N SER A 71 -12.43 14.18 18.91
CA SER A 71 -13.18 15.43 19.09
C SER A 71 -14.57 15.43 18.44
N ALA A 72 -14.81 14.52 17.49
CA ALA A 72 -16.07 14.38 16.79
C ALA A 72 -17.13 13.54 17.54
N THR A 73 -16.72 12.87 18.63
CA THR A 73 -17.58 12.19 19.61
C THR A 73 -17.93 13.09 20.77
#